data_AF-A0AAE1WNZ2-F1
#
_entry.id   AF-A0AAE1WNZ2-F1
#
_cell.length_a   1.000
_cell.length_b   1.000
_cell.length_c   1.000
_cell.angle_alpha   90.00
_cell.angle_beta   90.00
_cell.angle_gamma   90.00
#
_symmetry.space_group_name_H-M   'P 1'
#
loop_
_entity.id
_entity.type
_entity.pdbx_description
1 polymer ?
#
loop_
_entity_poly.entity_id
_entity_poly.type
_entity_poly.pdbx_seq_one_letter_code
_entity_poly.pdbx_strand_id
1 'polypeptide(L)'
;MCSLGKFTSPLPNDIVPLDLATRLRSDPHSINMASNDYGNLVHESPSAVLYPSSIDDIVNLIKFSNNCSTPFGISARGRGHSVGGQAMARGGVVVDMPSLSQMGLE
;
A
#
# COMPACT_ATOMS: atom_id res chain seq x y z
N MET A 1 -10.23 -13.51 -6.75
CA MET A 1 -9.47 -12.60 -5.86
C MET A 1 -8.49 -11.84 -6.72
N CYS A 2 -8.47 -10.51 -6.67
CA CYS A 2 -7.33 -9.76 -7.18
C CYS A 2 -6.09 -10.26 -6.43
N SER A 3 -5.19 -10.93 -7.14
CA SER A 3 -4.00 -11.46 -6.49
C SER A 3 -2.97 -10.34 -6.44
N LEU A 4 -2.62 -9.86 -5.25
CA LEU A 4 -1.44 -9.00 -5.07
C LEU A 4 -0.14 -9.71 -5.52
N GLY A 5 -0.17 -11.03 -5.75
CA GLY A 5 0.92 -11.81 -6.34
C GLY A 5 0.95 -11.82 -7.88
N LYS A 6 0.05 -11.11 -8.58
CA LYS A 6 -0.01 -11.05 -10.05
C LYS A 6 -0.08 -9.61 -10.56
N PHE A 7 0.91 -8.79 -10.27
CA PHE A 7 1.10 -7.50 -10.94
C PHE A 7 1.76 -7.64 -12.34
N THR A 8 1.81 -8.85 -12.93
CA THR A 8 2.63 -9.15 -14.12
C THR A 8 1.90 -9.74 -15.34
N SER A 9 0.56 -9.77 -15.40
CA SER A 9 -0.15 -10.33 -16.57
C SER A 9 -0.98 -9.31 -17.37
N PRO A 10 -0.86 -9.27 -18.71
CA PRO A 10 -1.66 -8.39 -19.55
C PRO A 10 -3.04 -9.00 -19.79
N LEU A 11 -4.02 -8.63 -18.96
CA LEU A 11 -5.43 -8.75 -19.31
C LEU A 11 -5.94 -7.38 -19.79
N PRO A 12 -6.86 -7.32 -20.77
CA PRO A 12 -7.07 -6.11 -21.56
C PRO A 12 -7.65 -4.89 -20.82
N ASN A 13 -8.10 -5.04 -19.57
CA ASN A 13 -8.75 -3.96 -18.81
C ASN A 13 -8.33 -3.82 -17.32
N ASP A 14 -7.41 -4.66 -16.82
CA ASP A 14 -6.97 -4.65 -15.41
C ASP A 14 -5.52 -4.16 -15.27
N ILE A 15 -5.16 -3.12 -16.04
CA ILE A 15 -3.86 -2.49 -15.94
C ILE A 15 -3.88 -1.66 -14.66
N VAL A 16 -3.50 -2.27 -13.53
CA VAL A 16 -2.70 -1.53 -12.57
C VAL A 16 -1.60 -0.89 -13.42
N PRO A 17 -1.52 0.46 -13.53
CA PRO A 17 -0.50 1.09 -14.36
C PRO A 17 0.82 0.41 -14.07
N LEU A 18 1.55 -0.07 -15.07
CA LEU A 18 2.82 -0.78 -14.89
C LEU A 18 3.74 0.00 -13.93
N ASP A 19 3.59 1.32 -13.94
CA ASP A 19 4.17 2.29 -13.02
C ASP A 19 3.83 2.07 -11.53
N LEU A 20 2.58 1.76 -11.17
CA LEU A 20 2.17 1.49 -9.78
C LEU A 20 2.82 0.21 -9.23
N ALA A 21 2.97 -0.82 -10.06
CA ALA A 21 3.60 -2.08 -9.67
C ALA A 21 5.07 -1.90 -9.24
N THR A 22 5.79 -0.95 -9.87
CA THR A 22 7.19 -0.66 -9.51
C THR A 22 7.36 -0.04 -8.11
N ARG A 23 6.28 0.59 -7.60
CA ARG A 23 6.21 1.27 -6.30
C ARG A 23 5.58 0.44 -5.19
N LEU A 24 5.05 -0.73 -5.53
CA LEU A 24 4.57 -1.71 -4.56
C LEU A 24 5.71 -2.62 -4.12
N ARG A 25 5.87 -2.76 -2.81
CA ARG A 25 6.89 -3.60 -2.17
C ARG A 25 6.23 -4.68 -1.34
N SER A 26 6.65 -5.92 -1.56
CA SER A 26 6.23 -7.10 -0.80
C SER A 26 7.41 -7.80 -0.12
N ASP A 27 8.58 -7.17 -0.10
CA ASP A 27 9.75 -7.70 0.60
C ASP A 27 9.53 -7.70 2.13
N PRO A 28 10.16 -8.64 2.86
CA PRO A 28 9.93 -8.78 4.30
C PRO A 28 10.24 -7.53 5.12
N HIS A 29 11.19 -6.70 4.68
CA HIS A 29 11.57 -5.49 5.41
C HIS A 29 10.45 -4.44 5.33
N SER A 30 9.95 -4.15 4.13
CA SER A 30 8.83 -3.23 3.92
C SER A 30 7.58 -3.68 4.67
N ILE A 31 7.24 -4.97 4.61
CA ILE A 31 6.10 -5.53 5.35
C ILE A 31 6.29 -5.36 6.86
N ASN A 32 7.45 -5.75 7.41
CA ASN A 32 7.70 -5.65 8.85
C ASN A 32 7.62 -4.21 9.37
N MET A 33 8.18 -3.25 8.63
CA MET A 33 8.08 -1.82 8.96
C MET A 33 6.63 -1.35 8.98
N ALA A 34 5.78 -1.87 8.10
CA ALA A 34 4.36 -1.52 8.03
C ALA A 34 3.47 -2.30 9.01
N SER A 35 3.95 -3.40 9.61
CA SER A 35 3.18 -4.24 10.55
C SER A 35 3.14 -3.73 12.00
N ASN A 36 3.92 -2.70 12.33
CA ASN A 36 4.11 -2.18 13.69
C ASN A 36 3.77 -0.70 13.78
N ASP A 37 3.36 -0.20 14.94
CA ASP A 37 3.21 1.23 15.21
C ASP A 37 3.88 1.62 16.55
N TYR A 38 3.81 2.89 16.94
CA TYR A 38 4.46 3.40 18.14
C TYR A 38 3.93 2.73 19.43
N GLY A 39 2.66 2.37 19.46
CA GLY A 39 2.07 1.67 20.62
C GLY A 39 2.60 0.25 20.77
N ASN A 40 2.98 -0.40 19.66
CA ASN A 40 3.53 -1.76 19.63
C ASN A 40 2.60 -2.82 20.28
N LEU A 41 1.30 -2.53 20.37
CA LEU A 41 0.29 -3.40 20.97
C LEU A 41 -0.42 -4.28 19.93
N VAL A 42 -0.66 -3.72 18.74
CA VAL A 42 -1.32 -4.40 17.62
C VAL A 42 -0.28 -4.65 16.54
N HIS A 43 -0.33 -5.84 15.95
CA HIS A 43 0.61 -6.29 14.93
C HIS A 43 -0.18 -6.93 13.79
N GLU A 44 -0.35 -6.21 12.69
CA GLU A 44 -1.13 -6.69 11.54
C GLU A 44 -0.33 -6.51 10.26
N SER A 45 -0.09 -7.60 9.55
CA SER A 45 0.78 -7.57 8.37
C SER A 45 0.01 -7.24 7.10
N PRO A 46 0.43 -6.22 6.34
CA PRO A 46 -0.09 -6.01 5.00
C PRO A 46 0.42 -7.06 4.03
N SER A 47 -0.21 -7.13 2.86
CA SER A 47 0.27 -7.91 1.72
C SER A 47 1.27 -7.13 0.86
N ALA A 48 1.20 -5.79 0.87
CA ALA A 48 2.20 -4.93 0.23
C ALA A 48 2.23 -3.53 0.87
N VAL A 49 3.30 -2.78 0.60
CA VAL A 49 3.43 -1.36 0.92
C VAL A 49 3.58 -0.58 -0.38
N LEU A 50 2.76 0.44 -0.57
CA LEU A 50 2.89 1.40 -1.66
C LEU A 50 3.79 2.55 -1.22
N TYR A 51 4.81 2.86 -2.02
CA TYR A 51 5.64 4.06 -1.91
C TYR A 51 5.26 5.03 -3.03
N PRO A 52 4.18 5.82 -2.86
CA PRO A 52 3.65 6.68 -3.92
C PRO A 52 4.65 7.78 -4.29
N SER A 53 4.76 8.06 -5.58
CA SER A 53 5.47 9.22 -6.13
C SER A 53 4.51 10.27 -6.70
N SER A 54 3.19 10.07 -6.60
CA SER A 54 2.18 11.05 -6.99
C SER A 54 0.86 10.78 -6.29
N ILE A 55 -0.05 11.77 -6.31
CA ILE A 55 -1.42 11.59 -5.83
C ILE A 55 -2.16 10.56 -6.70
N ASP A 56 -1.87 10.52 -8.02
CA ASP A 56 -2.48 9.58 -8.95
C ASP A 56 -2.20 8.12 -8.58
N ASP A 57 -1.05 7.82 -7.95
CA ASP A 57 -0.73 6.47 -7.48
C ASP A 57 -1.71 5.97 -6.43
N ILE A 58 -2.04 6.86 -5.49
CA ILE A 58 -3.00 6.58 -4.42
C ILE A 58 -4.40 6.44 -5.01
N VAL A 59 -4.78 7.34 -5.94
CA VAL A 59 -6.07 7.26 -6.65
C VAL A 59 -6.19 5.94 -7.41
N ASN A 60 -5.14 5.53 -8.12
CA ASN A 60 -5.11 4.28 -8.89
C ASN A 60 -5.19 3.06 -7.99
N LEU A 61 -4.51 3.04 -6.84
CA LEU A 61 -4.62 1.97 -5.85
C LEU A 61 -6.05 1.84 -5.31
N ILE A 62 -6.70 2.95 -4.96
CA ILE A 62 -8.07 2.97 -4.43
C ILE A 62 -9.05 2.48 -5.49
N LYS A 63 -8.94 2.99 -6.73
CA LYS A 63 -9.77 2.52 -7.85
C LYS A 63 -9.59 1.03 -8.11
N PHE A 64 -8.34 0.55 -8.09
CA PHE A 64 -8.04 -0.86 -8.28
C PHE A 64 -8.70 -1.73 -7.21
N SER A 65 -8.56 -1.39 -5.93
CA SER A 65 -9.22 -2.13 -4.84
C SER A 65 -10.74 -2.14 -4.99
N ASN A 66 -11.35 -0.99 -5.28
CA ASN A 66 -12.81 -0.88 -5.42
C ASN A 66 -13.37 -1.63 -6.63
N ASN A 67 -12.58 -1.81 -7.70
CA ASN A 67 -12.99 -2.56 -8.88
C ASN A 67 -12.83 -4.09 -8.70
N CYS A 68 -12.14 -4.55 -7.66
CA CYS A 68 -12.02 -5.97 -7.36
C CYS A 68 -13.33 -6.54 -6.82
N SER A 69 -13.68 -7.78 -7.20
CA SER A 69 -14.86 -8.49 -6.66
C SER A 69 -14.83 -8.65 -5.13
N THR A 70 -13.64 -8.55 -4.54
CA THR A 70 -13.43 -8.48 -3.10
C THR A 70 -12.39 -7.39 -2.86
N PRO A 71 -12.79 -6.17 -2.50
CA PRO A 71 -11.86 -5.09 -2.20
C PRO A 71 -10.94 -5.46 -1.04
N PHE A 72 -9.69 -5.03 -1.13
CA PHE A 72 -8.71 -5.16 -0.05
C PHE A 72 -8.59 -3.85 0.73
N GLY A 73 -8.26 -3.96 2.02
CA GLY A 73 -8.07 -2.80 2.88
C GLY A 73 -6.89 -1.95 2.43
N ILE A 74 -7.04 -0.63 2.50
CA ILE A 74 -5.98 0.34 2.27
C ILE A 74 -5.85 1.19 3.52
N SER A 75 -4.65 1.36 4.05
CA SER A 75 -4.40 2.25 5.19
C SER A 75 -3.29 3.25 4.86
N ALA A 76 -3.55 4.53 5.12
CA ALA A 76 -2.56 5.57 4.97
C ALA A 76 -1.68 5.63 6.23
N ARG A 77 -0.36 5.56 6.04
CA ARG A 77 0.62 5.59 7.13
C ARG A 77 1.51 6.81 6.98
N GLY A 78 1.49 7.68 7.99
CA GLY A 78 2.47 8.74 8.17
C GLY A 78 3.78 8.19 8.74
N ARG A 79 4.22 8.69 9.90
CA ARG A 79 5.41 8.18 10.61
C ARG A 79 5.13 7.03 11.58
N GLY A 80 3.90 6.49 11.60
CA GLY A 80 3.54 5.35 12.46
C GLY A 80 3.36 5.68 13.95
N HIS A 81 3.01 6.92 14.31
CA HIS A 81 2.74 7.33 15.70
C HIS A 81 1.38 6.90 16.26
N SER A 82 0.59 6.16 15.50
CA SER A 82 -0.59 5.46 16.03
C SER A 82 -0.18 4.49 17.15
N VAL A 83 -1.14 4.16 18.02
CA VAL A 83 -0.87 3.32 19.21
C VAL A 83 -1.70 2.04 19.28
N GLY A 84 -2.52 1.79 18.26
CA GLY A 84 -3.54 0.75 18.29
C GLY A 84 -3.88 0.18 16.91
N GLY A 85 -2.93 0.16 15.98
CA GLY A 85 -3.08 -0.46 14.66
C GLY A 85 -3.85 0.35 13.63
N GLN A 86 -4.18 1.62 13.91
CA GLN A 86 -4.97 2.49 13.02
C GLN A 86 -4.34 2.65 11.62
N ALA A 87 -3.01 2.59 11.54
CA ALA A 87 -2.24 2.75 10.30
C ALA A 87 -1.85 1.40 9.64
N MET A 88 -2.48 0.29 10.03
CA MET A 88 -2.23 -1.05 9.50
C MET A 88 -3.34 -1.49 8.55
N ALA A 89 -3.00 -2.39 7.62
CA ALA A 89 -3.95 -2.95 6.66
C ALA A 89 -3.74 -4.46 6.53
N ARG A 90 -4.35 -5.25 7.43
CA ARG A 90 -4.22 -6.73 7.42
C ARG A 90 -4.56 -7.31 6.05
N GLY A 91 -3.60 -7.99 5.43
CA GLY A 91 -3.76 -8.61 4.10
C GLY A 91 -4.08 -7.61 2.98
N GLY A 92 -3.90 -6.32 3.23
CA GLY A 92 -4.19 -5.23 2.31
C GLY A 92 -2.93 -4.48 1.89
N VAL A 93 -3.07 -3.19 1.62
CA VAL A 93 -1.96 -2.30 1.24
C VAL A 93 -1.83 -1.14 2.22
N VAL A 94 -0.63 -0.95 2.75
CA VAL A 94 -0.28 0.27 3.49
C VAL A 94 0.35 1.27 2.53
N VAL A 95 -0.04 2.54 2.60
CA VAL A 95 0.53 3.63 1.81
C VAL A 95 1.52 4.41 2.67
N ASP A 96 2.80 4.43 2.29
CA ASP A 96 3.83 5.25 2.92
C ASP A 96 3.69 6.72 2.48
N MET A 97 2.99 7.51 3.27
CA MET A 97 2.74 8.93 2.95
C MET A 97 4.01 9.82 2.96
N PRO A 98 5.06 9.55 3.76
CA PRO A 98 6.32 10.31 3.66
C PRO A 98 6.95 10.30 2.27
N SER A 99 6.76 9.24 1.48
CA SER A 99 7.24 9.14 0.09
C SER A 99 6.73 10.29 -0.81
N LEU A 100 5.52 10.81 -0.58
CA LEU A 100 5.01 11.98 -1.31
C LEU A 100 5.75 13.28 -0.95
N SER A 101 6.16 13.44 0.32
CA SER A 101 6.81 14.67 0.81
C SER A 101 8.25 14.82 0.32
N GLN A 102 8.88 13.73 -0.12
CA GLN A 102 10.23 13.75 -0.64
C GLN A 102 10.35 14.48 -2.00
N MET A 103 9.21 14.88 -2.59
CA MET A 103 9.14 15.75 -3.77
C MET A 103 9.05 17.26 -3.44
N GLY A 104 8.92 17.64 -2.16
CA GLY A 104 8.77 19.04 -1.73
C GLY A 104 10.07 19.78 -1.39
N LEU A 105 11.22 19.22 -1.78
CA LEU A 105 12.54 19.84 -1.62
C LEU A 105 13.12 20.13 -3.02
N GLU A 106 12.58 21.14 -3.68
CA GLU A 106 13.24 21.92 -4.73
C GLU A 106 13.31 23.39 -4.30
#